data_AF-A0A8T3LQ27-F1
#
_entry.id   AF-A0A8T3LQ27-F1
#
_cell.length_a   1.000
_cell.length_b   1.000
_cell.length_c   1.000
_cell.angle_alpha   90.00
_cell.angle_beta   90.00
_cell.angle_gamma   90.00
#
_symmetry.space_group_name_H-M   'P 1'
#
loop_
_entity.id
_entity.type
_entity.pdbx_description
1 polymer ?
#
loop_
_entity_poly.entity_id
_entity_poly.type
_entity_poly.pdbx_seq_one_letter_code
_entity_poly.pdbx_strand_id
1 'polypeptide(L)'
;MDRTRLNHLTDRWRARHDARRPSPRPLADPAREALATRAFPFRTVTPASYVADHGTEMPGFTYDEASYTDADLDAWLLEVGRLLRRDR
;
A
#
# COMPACT_ATOMS: atom_id res chain seq x y z
N MET A 1 -37.49 9.81 2.01
CA MET A 1 -36.25 9.00 1.84
C MET A 1 -35.08 9.83 2.30
N ASP A 2 -34.24 9.28 3.16
CA ASP A 2 -33.25 10.04 3.93
C ASP A 2 -31.88 10.09 3.21
N ARG A 3 -31.36 11.30 2.98
CA ARG A 3 -30.15 11.56 2.19
C ARG A 3 -28.91 10.88 2.80
N THR A 4 -28.89 10.74 4.12
CA THR A 4 -27.84 10.07 4.89
C THR A 4 -27.74 8.58 4.56
N ARG A 5 -28.87 7.90 4.36
CA ARG A 5 -28.92 6.48 4.01
C ARG A 5 -28.42 6.23 2.58
N LEU A 6 -28.72 7.15 1.66
CA LEU A 6 -28.23 7.09 0.28
C LEU A 6 -26.70 7.26 0.23
N ASN A 7 -26.15 8.19 1.02
CA ASN A 7 -24.70 8.38 1.12
C ASN A 7 -24.01 7.11 1.65
N HIS A 8 -24.49 6.52 2.75
CA HIS A 8 -23.92 5.27 3.29
C HIS A 8 -23.96 4.08 2.31
N LEU A 9 -24.99 4.00 1.47
CA LEU A 9 -25.06 2.97 0.43
C LEU A 9 -24.07 3.25 -0.71
N THR A 10 -23.93 4.52 -1.08
CA THR A 10 -22.99 4.96 -2.12
C THR A 10 -21.55 4.74 -1.68
N ASP A 11 -21.21 5.05 -0.43
CA ASP A 11 -19.87 4.85 0.14
C ASP A 11 -19.52 3.37 0.22
N ARG A 12 -20.47 2.52 0.66
CA ARG A 12 -20.27 1.06 0.68
C ARG A 12 -20.11 0.47 -0.72
N TRP A 13 -20.89 0.95 -1.69
CA TRP A 13 -20.73 0.53 -3.08
C TRP A 13 -19.38 0.95 -3.63
N ARG A 14 -18.94 2.20 -3.37
CA ARG A 14 -17.66 2.73 -3.83
C ARG A 14 -16.48 1.97 -3.22
N ALA A 15 -16.48 1.74 -1.91
CA ALA A 15 -15.45 0.96 -1.23
C ALA A 15 -15.35 -0.47 -1.80
N ARG A 16 -16.50 -1.12 -2.05
CA ARG A 16 -16.53 -2.46 -2.66
C ARG A 16 -16.11 -2.46 -4.12
N HIS A 17 -16.41 -1.39 -4.85
CA HIS A 17 -16.01 -1.21 -6.24
C HIS A 17 -14.50 -0.96 -6.36
N ASP A 18 -13.94 -0.10 -5.52
CA ASP A 18 -12.51 0.21 -5.49
C ASP A 18 -11.69 -0.99 -5.02
N ALA A 19 -12.19 -1.77 -4.04
CA ALA A 19 -11.58 -3.03 -3.63
C ALA A 19 -11.59 -4.11 -4.73
N ARG A 20 -12.51 -4.03 -5.69
CA ARG A 20 -12.58 -4.96 -6.85
C ARG A 20 -11.78 -4.47 -8.05
N ARG A 21 -11.33 -3.22 -8.03
CA ARG A 21 -10.59 -2.66 -9.15
C ARG A 21 -9.20 -3.31 -9.14
N PRO A 22 -8.80 -4.00 -10.21
CA PRO A 22 -7.45 -4.52 -10.29
C PRO A 22 -6.48 -3.36 -10.08
N SER A 23 -5.48 -3.57 -9.23
CA SER A 23 -4.39 -2.61 -9.11
C SER A 23 -3.82 -2.37 -10.51
N PRO A 24 -3.61 -1.11 -10.94
CA PRO A 24 -2.96 -0.85 -12.22
C PRO A 24 -1.48 -1.29 -12.21
N ARG A 25 -0.93 -1.59 -11.02
CA ARG A 25 0.42 -2.11 -10.83
C ARG A 25 0.48 -3.59 -11.21
N PRO A 26 1.51 -4.04 -11.95
CA PRO A 26 1.71 -5.46 -12.22
C PRO A 26 1.84 -6.24 -10.90
N LEU A 27 1.42 -7.50 -10.89
CA LEU A 27 1.69 -8.40 -9.77
C LEU A 27 3.19 -8.63 -9.66
N ALA A 28 3.74 -8.56 -8.46
CA ALA A 28 5.13 -8.88 -8.18
C ALA A 28 5.42 -10.33 -8.55
N ASP A 29 6.62 -10.59 -9.08
CA ASP A 29 7.07 -11.96 -9.23
C ASP A 29 7.26 -12.61 -7.84
N PRO A 30 7.16 -13.96 -7.72
CA PRO A 30 7.24 -14.63 -6.44
C PRO A 30 8.57 -14.42 -5.69
N ALA A 31 9.68 -14.19 -6.40
CA ALA A 31 10.97 -13.96 -5.77
C ALA A 31 11.04 -12.57 -5.14
N ARG A 32 10.50 -11.55 -5.82
CA ARG A 32 10.33 -10.20 -5.29
C ARG A 32 9.40 -10.18 -4.08
N GLU A 33 8.27 -10.88 -4.13
CA GLU A 33 7.35 -10.97 -2.98
C GLU A 33 7.99 -11.66 -1.78
N ALA A 34 8.71 -12.78 -2.00
CA ALA A 34 9.45 -13.45 -0.94
C ALA A 34 10.55 -12.56 -0.32
N LEU A 35 11.24 -11.78 -1.16
CA LEU A 35 12.24 -10.83 -0.68
C LEU A 35 11.60 -9.70 0.13
N ALA A 36 10.54 -9.08 -0.38
CA ALA A 36 9.83 -8.00 0.31
C ALA A 36 9.29 -8.46 1.67
N THR A 37 8.69 -9.65 1.72
CA THR A 37 8.18 -10.26 2.95
C THR A 37 9.27 -10.44 4.02
N ARG A 38 10.50 -10.76 3.59
CA ARG A 38 11.65 -10.97 4.50
C ARG A 38 12.35 -9.67 4.89
N ALA A 39 12.42 -8.72 3.95
CA ALA A 39 13.20 -7.49 4.12
C ALA A 39 12.45 -6.43 4.92
N PHE A 40 11.11 -6.37 4.82
CA PHE A 40 10.32 -5.31 5.43
C PHE A 40 9.60 -5.79 6.69
N PRO A 41 9.68 -5.05 7.81
CA PRO A 41 8.99 -5.39 9.05
C PRO A 41 7.51 -4.94 9.04
N PHE A 42 6.78 -5.20 7.95
CA PHE A 42 5.43 -4.66 7.69
C PHE A 42 4.37 -5.07 8.72
N ARG A 43 4.61 -6.13 9.48
CA ARG A 43 3.71 -6.65 10.54
C ARG A 43 3.92 -5.98 11.90
N THR A 44 5.08 -5.37 12.13
CA THR A 44 5.49 -4.89 13.46
C THR A 44 5.86 -3.42 13.50
N VAL A 45 6.19 -2.82 12.35
CA VAL A 45 6.61 -1.43 12.24
C VAL A 45 5.67 -0.69 11.28
N THR A 46 5.27 0.53 11.64
CA THR A 46 4.43 1.34 10.76
C THR A 46 5.24 1.93 9.60
N PRO A 47 4.63 2.22 8.44
CA PRO A 47 5.32 2.87 7.33
C PRO A 47 6.00 4.19 7.72
N ALA A 48 5.32 5.01 8.53
CA ALA A 48 5.83 6.30 8.97
C ALA A 48 7.07 6.19 9.86
N SER A 49 7.06 5.27 10.84
CA SER A 49 8.23 5.01 11.68
C SER A 49 9.40 4.50 10.83
N TYR A 50 9.12 3.56 9.92
CA TYR A 50 10.16 3.00 9.05
C TYR A 50 10.82 4.04 8.16
N VAL A 51 10.03 4.95 7.56
CA VAL A 51 10.56 6.03 6.72
C VAL A 51 11.33 7.06 7.54
N ALA A 52 10.88 7.37 8.77
CA ALA A 52 11.63 8.27 9.65
C ALA A 52 13.02 7.73 9.99
N ASP A 53 13.13 6.41 10.19
CA ASP A 53 14.39 5.76 10.59
C ASP A 53 15.31 5.45 9.40
N HIS A 54 14.76 5.08 8.24
CA HIS A 54 15.52 4.55 7.09
C HIS A 54 15.37 5.35 5.80
N GLY A 55 14.45 6.31 5.73
CA GLY A 55 14.05 6.92 4.45
C GLY A 55 15.16 7.67 3.72
N THR A 56 16.11 8.24 4.45
CA THR A 56 17.32 8.88 3.91
C THR A 56 18.23 7.92 3.15
N GLU A 57 18.19 6.62 3.46
CA GLU A 57 18.99 5.57 2.82
C GLU A 57 18.27 4.93 1.61
N MET A 58 17.07 5.40 1.26
CA MET A 58 16.22 4.81 0.21
C MET A 58 15.99 5.69 -1.03
N PRO A 59 17.02 6.32 -1.63
CA PRO A 59 16.85 7.01 -2.90
C PRO A 59 16.65 5.99 -4.03
N GLY A 60 15.39 5.77 -4.42
CA GLY A 60 15.04 4.80 -5.47
C GLY A 60 14.25 3.59 -4.96
N PHE A 61 13.50 3.75 -3.88
CA PHE A 61 12.47 2.77 -3.50
C PHE A 61 11.49 2.53 -4.67
N THR A 62 11.41 1.28 -5.14
CA THR A 62 10.54 0.84 -6.25
C THR A 62 9.56 -0.26 -5.84
N TYR A 63 9.56 -0.65 -4.56
CA TYR A 63 8.72 -1.76 -4.11
C TYR A 63 7.23 -1.44 -4.22
N ASP A 64 6.84 -0.18 -4.26
CA ASP A 64 5.47 0.28 -4.48
C ASP A 64 5.02 0.27 -5.95
N GLU A 65 5.91 0.00 -6.92
CA GLU A 65 5.55 -0.09 -8.35
C GLU A 65 4.83 -1.39 -8.72
N ALA A 66 4.98 -2.43 -7.89
CA ALA A 66 4.32 -3.72 -8.05
C ALA A 66 3.24 -3.92 -6.98
N SER A 67 2.25 -4.77 -7.24
CA SER A 67 1.29 -5.24 -6.25
C SER A 67 1.70 -6.59 -5.66
N TYR A 68 1.34 -6.85 -4.41
CA TYR A 68 1.69 -8.08 -3.70
C TYR A 68 0.44 -8.87 -3.31
N THR A 69 0.59 -10.19 -3.15
CA THR A 69 -0.52 -11.08 -2.80
C THR A 69 -0.97 -10.87 -1.37
N ASP A 70 -0.03 -10.64 -0.45
CA ASP A 70 -0.33 -10.20 0.92
C ASP A 70 -0.79 -8.73 0.90
N ALA A 71 -2.07 -8.51 1.21
CA ALA A 71 -2.69 -7.19 1.19
C ALA A 71 -2.10 -6.23 2.24
N ASP A 72 -1.62 -6.75 3.38
CA ASP A 72 -1.00 -5.93 4.42
C ASP A 72 0.38 -5.46 3.95
N LEU A 73 1.15 -6.35 3.32
CA LEU A 73 2.43 -5.99 2.70
C LEU A 73 2.25 -4.96 1.59
N ASP A 74 1.27 -5.18 0.70
CA ASP A 74 1.00 -4.28 -0.41
C ASP A 74 0.64 -2.86 0.06
N ALA A 75 -0.29 -2.77 1.03
CA ALA A 75 -0.70 -1.49 1.60
C ALA A 75 0.46 -0.79 2.32
N TRP A 76 1.30 -1.55 3.02
CA TRP A 76 2.44 -1.01 3.73
C TRP A 76 3.49 -0.42 2.78
N LEU A 77 3.86 -1.15 1.72
CA LEU A 77 4.84 -0.69 0.73
C LEU A 77 4.34 0.53 -0.05
N LEU A 78 3.05 0.57 -0.38
CA LEU A 78 2.42 1.74 -0.99
C LEU A 78 2.56 2.99 -0.13
N GLU A 79 2.30 2.88 1.17
CA GLU A 79 2.39 4.03 2.07
C GLU A 79 3.84 4.46 2.29
N VAL A 80 4.80 3.53 2.38
CA VAL A 80 6.24 3.85 2.40
C VAL A 80 6.65 4.64 1.17
N GLY A 81 6.31 4.16 -0.03
CA GLY A 81 6.63 4.86 -1.29
C GLY A 81 6.00 6.25 -1.35
N ARG A 82 4.76 6.41 -0.85
CA ARG A 82 4.09 7.71 -0.76
C ARG A 82 4.80 8.68 0.18
N LEU A 83 5.22 8.21 1.36
CA LEU A 83 5.92 9.04 2.36
C LEU A 83 7.28 9.50 1.83
N LEU A 84 8.07 8.58 1.26
CA LEU A 84 9.38 8.89 0.69
C LEU A 84 9.32 9.94 -0.43
N ARG A 85 8.24 9.96 -1.22
CA ARG A 85 8.02 10.98 -2.26
C ARG A 85 7.53 12.32 -1.72
N ARG A 86 6.89 12.33 -0.55
CA ARG A 86 6.41 13.57 0.08
C ARG A 86 7.54 14.35 0.74
N ASP A 87 8.55 13.65 1.24
CA ASP A 87 9.69 14.22 1.94
C ASP A 87 10.84 14.65 0.99
N ARG A 88 10.65 14.51 -0.32
CA ARG A 88 11.60 14.89 -1.38
C ARG A 88 11.23 16.22 -2.03
#